data_AF-A0A383ES02-F1
#
_entry.id   AF-A0A383ES02-F1
#
_cell.length_a   1.000
_cell.length_b   1.000
_cell.length_c   1.000
_cell.angle_alpha   90.00
_cell.angle_beta   90.00
_cell.angle_gamma   90.00
#
_symmetry.space_group_name_H-M   'P 1'
#
loop_
_entity.id
_entity.type
_entity.pdbx_description
1 polymer ?
#
loop_
_entity_poly.entity_id
_entity_poly.type
_entity_poly.pdbx_seq_one_letter_code
_entity_poly.pdbx_strand_id
1 'polypeptide(L)'
;MYKKVIVLSVFYLINSLFYLGFSSNFDSKIIPAPDKQIFLDGFFKLNDNTTINYPNEFKHSVNFLSSYLNQGKTQYLSIKNKNASKNFVQFLLDEKISNNEAYKIEIKKNGITITSRDNKGAFYAIQTLRQLIPASF
;
A
#
# COMPACT_ATOMS: atom_id res chain seq x y z
N MET A 1 -52.34 -14.25 -25.37
CA MET A 1 -51.30 -13.44 -26.05
C MET A 1 -50.48 -12.61 -25.05
N TYR A 2 -51.11 -11.86 -24.14
CA TYR A 2 -50.44 -10.96 -23.17
C TYR A 2 -49.50 -11.63 -22.15
N LYS A 3 -49.79 -12.85 -21.68
CA LYS A 3 -48.93 -13.56 -20.71
C LYS A 3 -47.49 -13.80 -21.22
N LYS A 4 -47.32 -14.11 -22.51
CA LYS A 4 -45.99 -14.30 -23.12
C LYS A 4 -45.22 -12.98 -23.23
N VAL A 5 -45.91 -11.88 -23.53
CA VAL A 5 -45.32 -10.54 -23.63
C VAL A 5 -44.84 -10.04 -22.26
N ILE A 6 -45.60 -10.31 -21.19
CA ILE A 6 -45.22 -9.96 -19.81
C ILE A 6 -43.97 -10.75 -19.37
N VAL A 7 -43.91 -12.04 -19.66
CA VAL A 7 -42.73 -12.87 -19.29
C VAL A 7 -41.46 -12.41 -20.03
N LEU A 8 -41.56 -12.08 -21.33
CA LEU A 8 -40.42 -11.57 -22.10
C LEU A 8 -39.96 -10.19 -21.61
N SER A 9 -40.88 -9.30 -21.26
CA SER A 9 -40.53 -7.96 -20.75
C SER A 9 -39.91 -8.01 -19.36
N VAL A 10 -40.36 -8.91 -18.48
CA VAL A 10 -39.73 -9.16 -17.17
C VAL A 10 -38.33 -9.77 -17.34
N PHE A 11 -38.13 -10.68 -18.29
CA PHE A 11 -36.80 -11.24 -18.58
C PHE A 11 -35.81 -10.18 -19.07
N TYR A 12 -36.24 -9.25 -19.93
CA TYR A 12 -35.40 -8.14 -20.38
C TYR A 12 -35.08 -7.15 -19.26
N LEU A 13 -36.05 -6.85 -18.38
CA LEU A 13 -35.83 -6.00 -17.21
C LEU A 13 -34.80 -6.61 -16.25
N ILE A 14 -34.93 -7.90 -15.93
CA ILE A 14 -33.99 -8.60 -15.03
C ILE A 14 -32.56 -8.62 -15.61
N ASN A 15 -32.40 -8.85 -16.93
CA ASN A 15 -31.08 -8.80 -17.57
C ASN A 15 -30.49 -7.38 -17.57
N SER A 16 -31.31 -6.34 -17.74
CA SER A 16 -30.84 -4.94 -17.69
C SER A 16 -30.35 -4.51 -16.30
N LEU A 17 -30.93 -5.05 -15.22
CA LEU A 17 -30.48 -4.75 -13.85
C LEU A 17 -29.10 -5.36 -13.53
N PHE A 18 -28.69 -6.43 -14.21
CA PHE A 18 -27.37 -7.05 -14.05
C PHE A 18 -26.22 -6.23 -14.68
N TYR A 19 -26.51 -5.27 -15.57
CA TYR A 19 -25.49 -4.41 -16.19
C TYR A 19 -25.16 -3.15 -15.39
N LEU A 20 -25.89 -2.86 -14.31
CA LEU A 20 -25.57 -1.77 -13.38
C LEU A 20 -24.55 -2.25 -12.33
N GLY A 21 -23.41 -2.77 -12.79
CA GLY A 21 -22.25 -2.96 -11.95
C GLY A 21 -21.61 -1.60 -11.65
N PHE A 22 -21.72 -1.12 -10.41
CA PHE A 22 -20.97 0.05 -9.94
C PHE A 22 -19.47 -0.28 -10.01
N SER A 23 -18.79 0.21 -11.03
CA SER A 23 -17.34 0.19 -11.11
C SER A 23 -16.82 1.48 -10.47
N SER A 24 -16.61 1.46 -9.16
CA SER A 24 -15.73 2.44 -8.51
C SER A 24 -14.29 2.05 -8.82
N ASN A 25 -13.85 2.28 -10.06
CA ASN A 25 -12.44 2.13 -10.42
C ASN A 25 -11.65 3.21 -9.70
N PHE A 26 -11.19 2.91 -8.49
CA PHE A 26 -10.03 3.57 -7.96
C PHE A 26 -8.82 3.01 -8.72
N ASP A 27 -8.57 3.58 -9.89
CA ASP A 27 -7.38 3.23 -10.65
C ASP A 27 -6.16 3.50 -9.79
N SER A 28 -5.31 2.47 -9.65
CA SER A 28 -4.05 2.61 -8.95
C SER A 28 -3.21 3.68 -9.66
N LYS A 29 -2.78 4.70 -8.92
CA LYS A 29 -1.80 5.68 -9.42
C LYS A 29 -0.36 5.20 -9.28
N ILE A 30 -0.14 4.02 -8.72
CA ILE A 30 1.17 3.41 -8.55
C ILE A 30 1.58 2.79 -9.88
N ILE A 31 2.80 3.08 -10.34
CA ILE A 31 3.36 2.55 -11.57
C ILE A 31 4.68 1.82 -11.24
N PRO A 32 4.83 0.52 -11.58
CA PRO A 32 3.79 -0.37 -12.12
C PRO A 32 2.67 -0.61 -11.10
N ALA A 33 1.47 -0.93 -11.59
CA ALA A 33 0.32 -1.21 -10.72
C ALA A 33 0.59 -2.46 -9.86
N PRO A 34 0.23 -2.44 -8.55
CA PRO A 34 0.38 -3.60 -7.69
C PRO A 34 -0.62 -4.70 -8.09
N ASP A 35 -0.22 -5.96 -7.86
CA ASP A 35 -1.06 -7.14 -8.12
C ASP A 35 -2.40 -7.08 -7.37
N LYS A 36 -2.39 -6.51 -6.16
CA LYS A 36 -3.60 -6.27 -5.37
C LYS A 36 -3.50 -4.96 -4.59
N GLN A 37 -4.57 -4.18 -4.64
CA GLN A 37 -4.73 -2.96 -3.85
C GLN A 37 -6.13 -2.90 -3.23
N ILE A 38 -6.19 -2.55 -1.95
CA ILE A 38 -7.43 -2.32 -1.22
C ILE A 38 -7.33 -0.92 -0.60
N PHE A 39 -8.30 -0.07 -0.92
CA PHE A 39 -8.42 1.25 -0.32
C PHE A 39 -9.17 1.14 1.00
N LEU A 40 -8.58 1.71 2.05
CA LEU A 40 -9.17 1.78 3.39
C LEU A 40 -9.29 3.23 3.80
N ASP A 41 -10.23 3.53 4.69
CA ASP A 41 -10.41 4.88 5.21
C ASP A 41 -9.28 5.32 6.13
N GLY A 42 -8.93 6.61 6.00
CA GLY A 42 -7.91 7.27 6.80
C GLY A 42 -6.55 7.32 6.12
N PHE A 43 -5.57 7.83 6.86
CA PHE A 43 -4.22 8.05 6.37
C PHE A 43 -3.21 7.95 7.51
N PHE A 44 -1.95 7.77 7.15
CA PHE A 44 -0.82 7.91 8.06
C PHE A 44 -0.12 9.24 7.80
N LYS A 45 0.16 10.02 8.87
CA LYS A 45 0.89 11.28 8.75
C LYS A 45 2.37 11.07 9.06
N LEU A 46 3.18 10.90 8.01
CA LEU A 46 4.63 10.86 8.14
C LEU A 46 5.15 12.22 8.62
N ASN A 47 6.00 12.21 9.64
CA ASN A 47 6.55 13.41 10.30
C ASN A 47 7.90 13.10 10.96
N ASP A 48 8.61 14.12 11.44
CA ASP A 48 9.99 14.00 11.95
C ASP A 48 10.14 13.10 13.21
N ASN A 49 9.03 12.83 13.91
CA ASN A 49 9.00 11.91 15.04
C ASN A 49 8.76 10.44 14.62
N THR A 50 8.64 10.17 13.32
CA THR A 50 8.37 8.82 12.82
C THR A 50 9.61 7.96 12.99
N THR A 51 9.47 6.81 13.65
CA THR A 51 10.56 5.86 13.85
C THR A 51 10.54 4.78 12.79
N ILE A 52 11.71 4.43 12.26
CA ILE A 52 11.86 3.32 11.31
C ILE A 52 12.51 2.13 12.01
N ASN A 53 11.79 1.01 12.09
CA ASN A 53 12.22 -0.24 12.70
C ASN A 53 12.42 -1.33 11.64
N TYR A 54 13.54 -2.04 11.67
CA TYR A 54 13.85 -3.05 10.66
C TYR A 54 14.92 -4.03 11.14
N PRO A 55 14.86 -5.30 10.69
CA PRO A 55 15.94 -6.26 10.87
C PRO A 55 17.10 -5.99 9.87
N ASN A 56 18.30 -6.51 10.16
CA ASN A 56 19.53 -6.14 9.43
C ASN A 56 19.49 -6.44 7.93
N GLU A 57 18.69 -7.41 7.51
CA GLU A 57 18.44 -7.85 6.14
C GLU A 57 17.95 -6.70 5.25
N PHE A 58 17.26 -5.71 5.82
CA PHE A 58 16.70 -4.57 5.07
C PHE A 58 17.52 -3.29 5.19
N LYS A 59 18.72 -3.34 5.78
CA LYS A 59 19.54 -2.16 6.07
C LYS A 59 19.78 -1.27 4.85
N HIS A 60 20.05 -1.84 3.69
CA HIS A 60 20.30 -1.06 2.47
C HIS A 60 19.05 -0.32 2.00
N SER A 61 17.91 -1.01 1.97
CA SER A 61 16.62 -0.42 1.63
C SER A 61 16.21 0.67 2.61
N VAL A 62 16.33 0.42 3.92
CA VAL A 62 15.97 1.43 4.93
C VAL A 62 16.89 2.64 4.89
N ASN A 63 18.18 2.45 4.65
CA ASN A 63 19.10 3.57 4.46
C ASN A 63 18.69 4.42 3.26
N PHE A 64 18.32 3.79 2.13
CA PHE A 64 17.82 4.51 0.96
C PHE A 64 16.54 5.31 1.27
N LEU A 65 15.56 4.70 1.93
CA LEU A 65 14.34 5.40 2.35
C LEU A 65 14.66 6.56 3.28
N SER A 66 15.53 6.34 4.27
CA SER A 66 15.92 7.38 5.23
C SER A 66 16.62 8.54 4.54
N SER A 67 17.54 8.27 3.62
CA SER A 67 18.19 9.31 2.81
C SER A 67 17.18 10.09 1.96
N TYR A 68 16.22 9.40 1.33
CA TYR A 68 15.16 10.05 0.55
C TYR A 68 14.28 10.97 1.41
N LEU A 69 13.82 10.49 2.58
CA LEU A 69 12.93 11.25 3.45
C LEU A 69 13.61 12.42 4.16
N ASN A 70 14.94 12.37 4.28
CA ASN A 70 15.75 13.43 4.89
C ASN A 70 16.32 14.40 3.85
N GLN A 71 16.10 14.16 2.55
CA GLN A 71 16.61 15.04 1.50
C GLN A 71 16.01 16.45 1.67
N GLY A 72 16.88 17.45 1.81
CA GLY A 72 16.48 18.86 1.99
C GLY A 72 16.03 19.24 3.41
N LYS A 73 16.13 18.34 4.41
CA LYS A 73 15.75 18.63 5.80
C LYS A 73 16.96 18.94 6.68
N THR A 74 16.75 19.82 7.65
CA THR A 74 17.72 20.11 8.72
C THR A 74 17.61 19.12 9.89
N GLN A 75 16.45 18.48 10.04
CA GLN A 75 16.17 17.47 11.06
C GLN A 75 15.94 16.10 10.40
N TYR A 76 16.67 15.09 10.88
CA TYR A 76 16.63 13.74 10.34
C TYR A 76 15.56 12.89 11.05
N LEU A 77 14.82 12.09 10.29
CA LEU A 77 14.03 11.01 10.84
C LEU A 77 14.94 10.09 11.65
N SER A 78 14.57 9.88 12.91
CA SER A 78 15.35 9.02 13.77
C SER A 78 15.13 7.56 13.39
N ILE A 79 16.16 6.96 12.80
CA ILE A 79 16.24 5.50 12.69
C ILE A 79 16.43 4.96 14.11
N LYS A 80 15.33 4.53 14.73
CA LYS A 80 15.34 3.92 16.06
C LYS A 80 14.95 2.47 15.89
N ASN A 81 15.87 1.57 16.22
CA ASN A 81 15.59 0.14 16.35
C ASN A 81 14.85 -0.12 17.68
N LYS A 82 13.64 0.43 17.79
CA LYS A 82 12.77 0.31 18.96
C LYS A 82 11.37 0.02 18.47
N ASN A 83 10.76 -1.04 19.02
CA ASN A 83 9.36 -1.35 18.78
C ASN A 83 8.49 -0.19 19.28
N ALA A 84 7.95 0.61 18.36
CA ALA A 84 7.02 1.69 18.64
C ALA A 84 5.59 1.21 18.35
N SER A 85 4.65 1.52 19.24
CA SER A 85 3.23 1.17 19.06
C SER A 85 2.46 2.15 18.17
N LYS A 86 3.04 3.34 17.92
CA LYS A 86 2.46 4.40 17.07
C LYS A 86 3.57 5.23 16.41
N ASN A 87 3.22 5.92 15.33
CA ASN A 87 4.10 6.76 14.53
C ASN A 87 5.34 6.02 14.02
N PHE A 88 5.13 4.88 13.37
CA PHE A 88 6.23 4.02 12.92
C PHE A 88 6.16 3.64 11.44
N VAL A 89 7.31 3.31 10.89
CA VAL A 89 7.47 2.47 9.70
C VAL A 89 8.22 1.22 10.14
N GLN A 90 7.66 0.04 9.91
CA GLN A 90 8.26 -1.22 10.33
C GLN A 90 8.46 -2.14 9.13
N PHE A 91 9.63 -2.75 9.05
CA PHE A 91 9.93 -3.80 8.09
C PHE A 91 9.93 -5.17 8.80
N LEU A 92 9.26 -6.15 8.20
CA LEU A 92 9.13 -7.51 8.70
C LEU A 92 9.63 -8.50 7.66
N LEU A 93 10.47 -9.43 8.10
CA LEU A 93 10.92 -10.57 7.29
C LEU A 93 9.84 -11.64 7.27
N ASP A 94 9.45 -12.10 6.08
CA ASP A 94 8.55 -13.25 5.91
C ASP A 94 9.13 -14.26 4.92
N GLU A 95 9.72 -15.32 5.45
CA GLU A 95 10.31 -16.41 4.67
C GLU A 95 9.27 -17.28 3.93
N LYS A 96 7.97 -17.12 4.24
CA LYS A 96 6.89 -17.84 3.53
C LYS A 96 6.58 -17.20 2.18
N ILE A 97 6.98 -15.96 1.97
CA ILE A 97 6.91 -15.32 0.66
C ILE A 97 7.91 -16.03 -0.26
N SER A 98 7.41 -16.66 -1.33
CA SER A 98 8.21 -17.46 -2.26
C SER A 98 9.02 -16.61 -3.23
N ASN A 99 8.47 -15.50 -3.70
CA ASN A 99 9.15 -14.58 -4.61
C ASN A 99 9.94 -13.53 -3.84
N ASN A 100 11.25 -13.44 -4.08
CA ASN A 100 12.14 -12.47 -3.45
C ASN A 100 11.75 -11.00 -3.70
N GLU A 101 11.10 -10.73 -4.82
CA GLU A 101 10.66 -9.37 -5.20
C GLU A 101 9.27 -9.02 -4.66
N ALA A 102 8.53 -10.00 -4.12
CA ALA A 102 7.20 -9.75 -3.59
C ALA A 102 7.26 -8.99 -2.26
N TYR A 103 6.27 -8.12 -2.08
CA TYR A 103 6.13 -7.33 -0.88
C TYR A 103 4.66 -7.06 -0.56
N LYS A 104 4.40 -6.68 0.69
CA LYS A 104 3.12 -6.16 1.17
C LYS A 104 3.35 -4.84 1.87
N ILE A 105 2.48 -3.86 1.61
CA ILE A 105 2.43 -2.60 2.36
C ILE A 105 1.07 -2.51 3.05
N GLU A 106 1.09 -2.33 4.36
CA GLU A 106 -0.10 -2.00 5.15
C GLU A 106 0.06 -0.60 5.73
N ILE A 107 -0.84 0.31 5.37
CA ILE A 107 -0.86 1.68 5.88
C ILE A 107 -2.05 1.81 6.83
N LYS A 108 -1.77 2.10 8.10
CA LYS A 108 -2.77 2.31 9.16
C LYS A 108 -2.50 3.65 9.84
N LYS A 109 -3.48 4.15 10.59
CA LYS A 109 -3.36 5.43 11.34
C LYS A 109 -2.12 5.47 12.26
N ASN A 110 -1.74 4.32 12.82
CA ASN A 110 -0.63 4.24 13.77
C ASN A 110 0.74 4.02 13.10
N GLY A 111 0.78 3.57 11.84
CA GLY A 111 2.05 3.25 11.20
C GLY A 111 1.92 2.52 9.87
N ILE A 112 3.07 2.32 9.24
CA ILE A 112 3.23 1.60 7.99
C ILE A 112 3.99 0.30 8.30
N THR A 113 3.50 -0.82 7.79
CA THR A 113 4.20 -2.10 7.85
C THR A 113 4.54 -2.55 6.44
N ILE A 114 5.81 -2.83 6.20
CA ILE A 114 6.35 -3.41 4.97
C ILE A 114 6.78 -4.83 5.29
N THR A 115 6.28 -5.81 4.53
CA THR A 115 6.66 -7.21 4.69
C THR A 115 7.23 -7.72 3.38
N SER A 116 8.40 -8.37 3.43
CA SER A 116 9.03 -8.99 2.27
C SER A 116 9.92 -10.16 2.69
N ARG A 117 10.27 -11.01 1.72
CA ARG A 117 11.20 -12.13 1.94
C ARG A 117 12.63 -11.65 2.16
N ASP A 118 13.05 -10.65 1.39
CA ASP A 118 14.42 -10.13 1.42
C ASP A 118 14.46 -8.64 1.04
N ASN A 119 15.67 -8.09 0.91
CA ASN A 119 15.90 -6.69 0.60
C ASN A 119 15.37 -6.26 -0.78
N LYS A 120 15.20 -7.16 -1.75
CA LYS A 120 14.69 -6.83 -3.10
C LYS A 120 13.22 -6.44 -3.02
N GLY A 121 12.40 -7.26 -2.38
CA GLY A 121 10.99 -6.94 -2.12
C GLY A 121 10.84 -5.67 -1.27
N ALA A 122 11.68 -5.50 -0.24
CA ALA A 122 11.68 -4.29 0.58
C ALA A 122 12.01 -3.02 -0.25
N PHE A 123 12.94 -3.13 -1.19
CA PHE A 123 13.31 -2.03 -2.07
C PHE A 123 12.14 -1.63 -2.99
N TYR A 124 11.42 -2.58 -3.59
CA TYR A 124 10.23 -2.28 -4.38
C TYR A 124 9.07 -1.73 -3.56
N ALA A 125 8.89 -2.21 -2.32
CA ALA A 125 7.93 -1.62 -1.40
C ALA A 125 8.23 -0.14 -1.16
N ILE A 126 9.52 0.22 -1.02
CA ILE A 126 9.93 1.62 -0.88
C ILE A 126 9.64 2.42 -2.15
N GLN A 127 9.88 1.87 -3.34
CA GLN A 127 9.53 2.57 -4.58
C GLN A 127 8.03 2.89 -4.65
N THR A 128 7.19 1.94 -4.25
CA THR A 128 5.74 2.17 -4.14
C THR A 128 5.40 3.20 -3.08
N LEU A 129 6.00 3.10 -1.89
CA LEU A 129 5.77 4.05 -0.80
C LEU A 129 6.13 5.48 -1.22
N ARG A 130 7.21 5.67 -1.99
CA ARG A 130 7.61 6.99 -2.51
C ARG A 130 6.55 7.61 -3.42
N GLN A 131 5.87 6.81 -4.24
CA GLN A 131 4.78 7.29 -5.10
C GLN A 131 3.53 7.70 -4.31
N LEU A 132 3.37 7.16 -3.10
CA LEU A 132 2.28 7.52 -2.19
C LEU A 132 2.58 8.75 -1.32
N ILE A 133 3.86 9.12 -1.21
CA ILE A 133 4.28 10.32 -0.49
C ILE A 133 4.03 11.54 -1.40
N PRO A 134 3.32 12.58 -0.93
CA PRO A 134 3.13 13.80 -1.71
C PRO A 134 4.47 14.43 -2.11
N ALA A 135 4.55 14.98 -3.32
CA ALA A 135 5.77 15.64 -3.81
C ALA A 135 6.21 16.86 -2.97
N SER A 136 5.33 17.38 -2.11
CA SER A 136 5.59 18.48 -1.19
C SER A 136 6.12 18.06 0.19
N PHE A 137 6.39 16.76 0.40
CA PHE A 137 6.94 16.25 1.65
C PHE A 137 8.40 16.71 1.88
#